data_AF-A0A8T6E797-F1
#
_entry.id   AF-A0A8T6E797-F1
#
_cell.length_a   1.000
_cell.length_b   1.000
_cell.length_c   1.000
_cell.angle_alpha   90.00
_cell.angle_beta   90.00
_cell.angle_gamma   90.00
#
_symmetry.space_group_name_H-M   'P 1'
#
loop_
_entity.id
_entity.type
_entity.pdbx_description
1 polymer ?
#
loop_
_entity_poly.entity_id
_entity_poly.type
_entity_poly.pdbx_seq_one_letter_code
_entity_poly.pdbx_strand_id
1 'polypeptide(L)'
;MRTTLTLDDDLARVLKQRARLLDQPFKQVVNDTLRRGLLQASSNAARQPFRVRPISSPYAPGIDPLRLTDIANDLDNERFLELHGEDTDKDS
;
A
#
# COMPACT_ATOMS: atom_id res chain seq x y z
N MET A 1 29.75 -5.63 25.19
CA MET A 1 30.29 -4.36 25.73
C MET A 1 29.32 -3.79 26.77
N ARG A 2 29.85 -3.20 27.86
CA ARG A 2 29.07 -2.45 28.86
C ARG A 2 29.19 -0.97 28.51
N THR A 3 28.06 -0.30 28.33
CA THR A 3 27.98 1.13 28.00
C THR A 3 26.93 1.78 28.88
N THR A 4 27.14 3.05 29.22
CA THR A 4 26.13 3.89 29.87
C THR A 4 25.66 4.91 28.83
N LEU A 5 24.36 4.96 28.58
CA LEU A 5 23.74 5.85 27.62
C LEU A 5 22.68 6.66 28.35
N THR A 6 22.76 7.99 28.25
CA THR A 6 21.71 8.88 28.72
C THR A 6 20.62 8.96 27.65
N LEU A 7 19.36 8.78 28.06
CA LEU A 7 18.18 8.87 27.20
C LEU A 7 17.23 9.90 27.79
N ASP A 8 16.55 10.65 26.92
CA ASP A 8 15.45 11.52 27.32
C ASP A 8 14.30 10.68 27.93
N ASP A 9 13.58 11.28 28.88
CA ASP A 9 12.55 10.57 29.67
C ASP A 9 11.40 10.03 28.80
N ASP A 10 11.03 10.77 27.76
CA ASP A 10 10.01 10.38 26.81
C ASP A 10 10.45 9.17 25.98
N LEU A 11 11.68 9.18 25.47
CA LEU A 11 12.27 8.08 24.72
C LEU A 11 12.43 6.82 25.59
N ALA A 12 12.91 7.00 26.82
CA ALA A 12 13.03 5.90 27.78
C ALA A 12 11.66 5.26 28.09
N ARG A 13 10.59 6.07 28.20
CA ARG A 13 9.22 5.58 28.41
C ARG A 13 8.73 4.76 27.22
N VAL A 14 8.92 5.25 26.00
CA VAL A 14 8.52 4.54 24.76
C VAL A 14 9.25 3.20 24.64
N LEU A 15 10.56 3.19 24.88
CA LEU A 15 11.38 1.96 24.81
C LEU A 15 10.97 0.94 25.88
N LYS A 16 10.66 1.39 27.11
CA LYS A 16 10.15 0.52 28.18
C LYS A 16 8.79 -0.08 27.82
N GLN A 17 7.87 0.71 27.27
CA GLN A 17 6.57 0.22 26.81
C GLN A 17 6.75 -0.83 25.71
N ARG A 18 7.62 -0.56 24.73
CA ARG A 18 7.92 -1.49 23.64
C ARG A 18 8.53 -2.81 24.14
N ALA A 19 9.41 -2.75 25.12
CA ALA A 19 9.98 -3.94 25.77
C ALA A 19 8.91 -4.80 26.45
N ARG A 20 7.94 -4.18 27.13
CA ARG A 20 6.81 -4.89 27.73
C ARG A 20 5.91 -5.54 26.68
N LEU A 21 5.61 -4.82 25.60
CA LEU A 21 4.73 -5.32 24.52
C LEU A 21 5.34 -6.50 23.76
N LEU A 22 6.67 -6.50 23.59
CA LEU A 22 7.39 -7.55 22.87
C LEU A 22 7.86 -8.70 23.76
N ASP A 23 7.65 -8.60 25.08
CA ASP A 23 8.21 -9.49 26.10
C ASP A 23 9.73 -9.71 25.90
N GLN A 24 10.46 -8.60 25.69
CA GLN A 24 11.88 -8.62 25.39
C GLN A 24 12.68 -7.78 26.40
N PRO A 25 13.95 -8.17 26.69
CA PRO A 25 14.82 -7.37 27.54
C PRO A 25 15.01 -5.95 26.99
N PHE A 26 14.94 -4.95 27.86
CA PHE A 26 15.08 -3.53 27.49
C PHE A 26 16.32 -3.27 26.62
N LYS A 27 17.46 -3.86 26.98
CA LYS A 27 18.71 -3.76 26.20
C LYS A 27 18.56 -4.25 24.76
N GLN A 28 17.84 -5.36 24.55
CA GLN A 28 17.61 -5.91 23.21
C GLN A 28 16.77 -4.95 22.38
N VAL A 29 15.69 -4.43 22.95
CA VAL A 29 14.83 -3.44 22.28
C VAL A 29 15.60 -2.17 21.93
N VAL A 30 16.44 -1.66 22.84
CA VAL A 30 17.30 -0.49 22.57
C VAL A 30 18.24 -0.77 21.39
N ASN A 31 18.96 -1.88 21.43
CA ASN A 31 19.92 -2.21 20.39
C ASN A 31 19.25 -2.43 19.03
N ASP A 32 18.12 -3.12 18.99
CA ASP A 32 17.38 -3.38 17.76
C ASP A 32 16.81 -2.10 17.17
N THR A 33 16.31 -1.21 18.03
CA THR A 33 15.82 0.11 17.62
C THR A 33 16.96 0.95 17.02
N LEU A 34 18.12 0.99 17.68
CA LEU A 34 19.31 1.70 17.18
C LEU A 34 19.81 1.12 15.85
N ARG A 35 19.90 -0.20 15.72
CA ARG A 35 20.31 -0.87 14.46
C ARG A 35 19.39 -0.48 13.31
N ARG A 36 18.07 -0.53 13.52
CA ARG A 36 17.09 -0.15 12.49
C ARG A 36 17.19 1.32 12.13
N GLY A 37 17.38 2.20 13.13
CA GLY A 37 17.56 3.63 12.89
C GLY A 37 18.82 3.94 12.07
N LEU A 38 19.95 3.29 12.39
CA LEU A 38 21.20 3.45 11.65
C LEU A 38 21.10 2.90 10.21
N LEU A 39 20.41 1.77 10.02
CA LEU A 39 20.16 1.22 8.68
C LEU A 39 19.30 2.19 7.84
N GLN A 40 18.22 2.74 8.40
CA GLN A 40 17.37 3.71 7.70
C GLN A 40 18.11 5.02 7.40
N ALA A 41 18.94 5.50 8.33
CA ALA A 41 19.79 6.67 8.09
C ALA A 41 20.79 6.43 6.95
N SER A 42 21.33 5.20 6.83
CA SER A 42 22.20 4.82 5.71
C SER A 42 21.45 4.62 4.40
N SER A 43 20.16 4.23 4.46
CA SER A 43 19.30 4.06 3.28
C SER A 43 18.68 5.37 2.79
N ASN A 44 19.13 6.52 3.30
CA ASN A 44 18.85 7.83 2.71
C ASN A 44 19.58 8.02 1.36
N ALA A 45 19.98 6.93 0.70
CA ALA A 45 20.16 6.87 -0.73
C ALA A 45 18.87 7.43 -1.36
N ALA A 46 18.97 8.64 -1.91
CA ALA A 46 17.87 9.39 -2.48
C ALA A 46 16.91 8.43 -3.18
N ARG A 47 15.67 8.34 -2.68
CA ARG A 47 14.63 7.48 -3.25
C ARG A 47 14.60 7.78 -4.73
N GLN A 48 15.09 6.84 -5.57
CA GLN A 48 15.19 7.12 -6.99
C GLN A 48 13.78 7.46 -7.49
N PRO A 49 13.63 8.54 -8.28
CA PRO A 49 12.32 8.90 -8.78
C PRO A 49 11.75 7.72 -9.54
N PHE A 50 10.49 7.38 -9.27
CA PHE A 50 9.82 6.31 -9.99
C PHE A 50 9.79 6.68 -11.48
N ARG A 51 10.46 5.85 -12.30
CA ARG A 51 10.50 6.01 -13.76
C ARG A 51 9.71 4.87 -14.37
N VAL A 52 8.67 5.21 -15.12
CA VAL A 52 7.97 4.25 -15.99
C VAL A 52 8.55 4.32 -17.39
N ARG A 53 8.68 3.17 -18.05
CA ARG A 53 8.96 3.10 -19.49
C ARG A 53 7.61 3.07 -20.21
N PRO A 54 7.20 4.14 -20.90
CA PRO A 54 5.97 4.10 -21.68
C PRO A 54 6.13 3.09 -22.82
N ILE A 55 5.05 2.39 -23.12
CA ILE A 55 4.92 1.51 -24.29
C ILE A 55 3.87 2.11 -25.22
N SER A 56 4.02 1.90 -26.53
CA SER A 56 2.95 2.20 -27.47
C SER A 56 1.83 1.20 -27.25
N SER A 57 0.69 1.69 -26.75
CA SER A 57 -0.50 0.91 -26.49
C SER A 57 -1.57 1.27 -27.52
N PRO A 58 -2.28 0.29 -28.11
CA PRO A 58 -3.42 0.55 -28.99
C PRO A 58 -4.68 0.98 -28.21
N TYR A 59 -4.68 0.84 -26.87
CA TYR A 59 -5.83 1.15 -26.04
C TYR A 59 -5.93 2.65 -25.76
N ALA A 60 -7.17 3.15 -25.72
CA ALA A 60 -7.43 4.52 -25.31
C ALA A 60 -7.06 4.74 -23.83
N PRO A 61 -6.74 5.98 -23.41
CA PRO A 61 -6.47 6.30 -22.02
C PRO A 61 -7.63 5.87 -21.10
N GLY A 62 -7.31 5.29 -19.94
CA GLY A 62 -8.31 4.85 -18.96
C GLY A 62 -8.88 3.45 -19.21
N ILE A 63 -8.54 2.80 -20.31
CA ILE A 63 -8.90 1.38 -20.55
C ILE A 63 -7.87 0.48 -19.89
N ASP A 64 -8.33 -0.37 -18.97
CA ASP A 64 -7.53 -1.45 -18.41
C ASP A 64 -7.66 -2.71 -19.30
N PRO A 65 -6.59 -3.16 -19.97
CA PRO A 65 -6.63 -4.36 -20.82
C PRO A 65 -7.02 -5.64 -20.06
N LEU A 66 -6.83 -5.67 -18.74
CA LEU A 66 -7.21 -6.82 -17.91
C LEU A 66 -8.70 -6.88 -17.60
N ARG A 67 -9.46 -5.83 -17.94
CA ARG A 67 -10.91 -5.73 -17.68
C ARG A 67 -11.76 -5.67 -18.95
N LEU A 68 -11.22 -6.10 -20.10
CA LEU A 68 -11.95 -6.09 -21.37
C LEU A 68 -13.21 -6.98 -21.33
N THR A 69 -13.21 -8.06 -20.55
CA THR A 69 -14.38 -8.92 -20.36
C THR A 69 -15.51 -8.19 -19.65
N ASP A 70 -15.20 -7.38 -18.62
CA ASP A 70 -16.20 -6.60 -17.90
C ASP A 70 -16.85 -5.58 -18.86
N ILE A 71 -16.03 -4.88 -19.64
CA ILE A 71 -16.50 -3.91 -20.64
C ILE A 71 -17.41 -4.58 -21.68
N ALA A 72 -17.05 -5.78 -22.14
CA ALA A 72 -17.87 -6.53 -23.09
C ALA A 72 -19.23 -6.92 -22.48
N ASN A 73 -19.23 -7.40 -21.23
CA ASN A 73 -20.46 -7.76 -20.54
C ASN A 73 -21.38 -6.55 -20.34
N ASP A 74 -20.82 -5.41 -19.93
CA ASP A 74 -21.59 -4.18 -19.74
C ASP A 74 -22.26 -3.74 -21.06
N LEU A 75 -21.53 -3.81 -22.18
CA LEU A 75 -22.07 -3.49 -23.51
C LEU A 75 -23.16 -4.48 -23.96
N ASP A 76 -22.98 -5.78 -23.70
CA ASP A 76 -23.98 -6.80 -24.00
C ASP A 76 -25.25 -6.59 -23.16
N ASN A 77 -25.09 -6.20 -21.89
CA ASN A 77 -26.21 -5.87 -21.00
C ASN A 77 -26.97 -4.63 -21.49
N GLU A 78 -26.26 -3.56 -21.85
CA GLU A 78 -26.87 -2.35 -22.42
C GLU A 78 -27.69 -2.69 -23.66
N ARG A 79 -27.12 -3.48 -24.58
CA ARG A 79 -27.81 -3.92 -25.79
C ARG A 79 -29.03 -4.81 -25.50
N PHE A 80 -28.94 -5.68 -24.49
CA PHE A 80 -30.08 -6.50 -24.07
C PHE A 80 -31.23 -5.64 -23.54
N LEU A 81 -30.91 -4.63 -22.74
CA LEU A 81 -31.90 -3.68 -22.22
C LEU A 81 -32.53 -2.84 -23.33
N GLU A 82 -31.77 -2.40 -24.33
CA GLU A 82 -32.33 -1.69 -25.50
C GLU A 82 -33.33 -2.53 -26.29
N LEU A 83 -33.07 -3.84 -26.45
CA LEU A 83 -33.93 -4.74 -27.23
C LEU A 83 -35.18 -5.19 -26.47
N HIS A 84 -35.13 -5.23 -25.13
CA HIS A 84 -36.17 -5.82 -24.29
C HIS A 84 -36.80 -4.85 -23.28
N GLY A 85 -36.33 -3.60 -23.22
CA GLY A 85 -36.85 -2.57 -22.32
C GLY A 85 -38.17 -1.93 -22.77
N GLU A 86 -38.61 -2.16 -24.01
CA GLU A 86 -39.87 -1.63 -24.56
C GLU A 86 -41.08 -2.57 -24.30
N ASP A 87 -40.85 -3.81 -23.86
CA ASP A 87 -41.91 -4.83 -23.73
C ASP A 87 -42.58 -4.87 -22.35
N THR A 88 -42.10 -4.10 -21.37
CA THR A 88 -42.61 -4.17 -19.98
C THR A 88 -43.71 -3.16 -19.63
N ASP A 89 -44.11 -2.26 -20.55
CA ASP A 89 -45.10 -1.21 -20.26
C ASP A 89 -46.52 -1.47 -20.83
N LYS A 90 -46.79 -2.65 -21.41
CA LYS A 90 -48.07 -2.90 -22.13
C LYS A 90 -49.06 -3.87 -21.47
N ASP A 91 -48.74 -4.46 -20.32
CA ASP A 91 -49.69 -5.26 -19.53
C ASP A 91 -49.93 -4.61 -18.17
N SER A 92 -50.78 -3.57 -18.13
CA SER A 92 -51.46 -3.06 -16.93
C SER A 92 -52.84 -2.52 -17.29
#